data_AF-W6KPS2-F1
#
_entry.id   AF-W6KPS2-F1
#
_cell.length_a   1.000
_cell.length_b   1.000
_cell.length_c   1.000
_cell.angle_alpha   90.00
_cell.angle_beta   90.00
_cell.angle_gamma   90.00
#
_symmetry.space_group_name_H-M   'P 1'
#
loop_
_entity.id
_entity.type
_entity.pdbx_description
1 polymer ?
#
loop_
_entity_poly.entity_id
_entity_poly.type
_entity_poly.pdbx_seq_one_letter_code
_entity_poly.pdbx_strand_id
1 'polypeptide(L)'
;MPAPVLKSVCVPFYVGGGDHQYPNSAVDDPHHAIEKGMPERPDESGPSASSCPLRTSSTTPRADLQLITYAFIEMIAFKKRFFWLHVSESPNPTGLRACKFGACSLAVPFSSSVSTTHLFGMETGAPQVESSSDQTVQSIFSSNLSQKIVRRLRKDFQLEAGVYVSCAIEGERCMELLGTDTGGGFRSAILFGNLVLRESLRLIEDVVKAAEGSE
;
A
#
# COMPACT_ATOMS: atom_id res chain seq x y z
N MET A 1 -10.37 -13.20 29.10
CA MET A 1 -9.46 -12.85 28.00
C MET A 1 -9.78 -11.42 27.57
N PRO A 2 -8.80 -10.56 27.23
CA PRO A 2 -9.11 -9.22 26.73
C PRO A 2 -9.90 -9.30 25.42
N ALA A 3 -10.84 -8.37 25.23
CA ALA A 3 -11.66 -8.30 24.02
C ALA A 3 -10.80 -7.90 22.79
N PRO A 4 -11.17 -8.34 21.58
CA PRO A 4 -10.50 -7.90 20.37
C PRO A 4 -10.72 -6.39 20.15
N VAL A 5 -9.71 -5.72 19.60
CA VAL A 5 -9.77 -4.29 19.28
C VAL A 5 -10.13 -4.12 17.81
N LEU A 6 -11.24 -3.46 17.52
CA LEU A 6 -11.68 -3.10 16.18
C LEU A 6 -11.27 -1.66 15.85
N LYS A 7 -10.65 -1.44 14.70
CA LYS A 7 -10.42 -0.11 14.12
C LYS A 7 -10.76 -0.10 12.64
N SER A 8 -11.16 1.04 12.12
CA SER A 8 -11.47 1.21 10.71
C SER A 8 -11.04 2.58 10.21
N VAL A 9 -10.68 2.67 8.93
CA VAL A 9 -10.45 3.94 8.24
C VAL A 9 -11.02 3.88 6.83
N CYS A 10 -11.60 4.98 6.38
CA CYS A 10 -12.03 5.19 5.01
C CYS A 10 -11.18 6.33 4.43
N VAL A 11 -10.38 6.04 3.40
CA VAL A 11 -9.47 7.03 2.80
C VAL A 11 -9.78 7.25 1.32
N PRO A 12 -9.85 8.50 0.84
CA PRO A 12 -10.02 8.77 -0.59
C PRO A 12 -8.73 8.44 -1.35
N PHE A 13 -8.88 7.80 -2.51
CA PHE A 13 -7.79 7.51 -3.44
C PHE A 13 -7.94 8.38 -4.69
N TYR A 14 -6.89 9.16 -4.98
CA TYR A 14 -6.84 10.06 -6.14
C TYR A 14 -5.74 9.65 -7.10
N VAL A 15 -5.99 9.86 -8.39
CA VAL A 15 -4.95 9.79 -9.44
C VAL A 15 -4.91 11.14 -10.14
N GLY A 16 -3.70 11.68 -10.31
CA GLY A 16 -3.50 12.92 -11.06
C GLY A 16 -3.39 12.65 -12.55
N GLY A 17 -4.05 13.46 -13.37
CA GLY A 17 -4.01 13.38 -14.84
C GLY A 17 -2.67 13.76 -15.50
N GLY A 18 -1.54 13.62 -14.80
CA GLY A 18 -0.22 14.02 -15.32
C GLY A 18 0.93 13.17 -14.78
N ASP A 19 1.97 13.05 -15.59
CA ASP A 19 3.25 12.36 -15.32
C ASP A 19 4.07 13.04 -14.22
N HIS A 20 3.52 13.15 -13.01
CA HIS A 20 4.25 13.61 -11.84
C HIS A 20 4.40 12.50 -10.82
N GLN A 21 5.59 11.90 -10.87
CA GLN A 21 6.19 11.03 -9.88
C GLN A 21 5.87 11.53 -8.46
N TYR A 22 5.20 10.72 -7.66
CA TYR A 22 5.20 10.93 -6.21
C TYR A 22 6.66 10.88 -5.75
N PRO A 23 7.08 11.72 -4.78
CA PRO A 23 8.42 11.61 -4.23
C PRO A 23 8.55 10.21 -3.63
N ASN A 24 9.39 9.38 -4.25
CA ASN A 24 9.88 8.16 -3.65
C ASN A 24 10.54 8.56 -2.33
N SER A 25 9.87 8.30 -1.21
CA SER A 25 10.57 8.20 0.06
C SER A 25 11.56 7.05 -0.10
N ALA A 26 12.84 7.41 -0.11
CA ALA A 26 13.98 6.55 -0.36
C ALA A 26 13.81 5.16 0.30
N VAL A 27 13.87 4.13 -0.54
CA VAL A 27 14.29 2.81 -0.09
C VAL A 27 15.81 2.92 0.01
N ASP A 28 16.32 3.08 1.24
CA ASP A 28 17.76 3.00 1.50
C ASP A 28 18.27 1.61 1.09
N ASP A 29 19.12 1.60 0.07
CA ASP A 29 19.87 0.45 -0.40
C ASP A 29 21.34 0.66 0.04
N PRO A 30 21.87 -0.07 1.04
CA PRO A 30 23.17 0.26 1.62
C PRO A 30 24.27 -0.62 1.05
N HIS A 31 24.62 -0.48 -0.23
CA HIS A 31 25.85 -1.10 -0.77
C HIS A 31 26.45 -0.29 -1.93
N HIS A 32 27.30 0.70 -1.61
CA HIS A 32 28.68 0.77 -2.12
C HIS A 32 29.35 2.08 -1.67
N ALA A 33 30.27 1.97 -0.72
CA ALA A 33 31.32 2.97 -0.50
C ALA A 33 32.66 2.27 -0.77
N ILE A 34 33.36 2.66 -1.83
CA ILE A 34 34.82 2.54 -1.92
C ILE A 34 35.34 3.83 -2.57
N GLU A 35 36.15 4.55 -1.78
CA GLU A 35 36.94 5.73 -2.12
C GLU A 35 37.91 5.48 -3.28
N LYS A 36 38.22 6.54 -4.05
CA LYS A 36 39.59 7.06 -4.19
C LYS A 36 39.67 8.28 -5.12
N GLY A 37 40.45 9.28 -4.70
CA GLY A 37 41.39 9.97 -5.59
C GLY A 37 41.09 11.43 -5.93
N MET A 38 41.87 12.31 -5.31
CA MET A 38 41.93 13.79 -5.39
C MET A 38 42.44 14.36 -6.76
N PRO A 39 42.53 15.71 -6.92
CA PRO A 39 42.17 16.46 -8.14
C PRO A 39 43.34 17.13 -8.87
N GLU A 40 43.08 17.72 -10.05
CA GLU A 40 43.80 18.92 -10.53
C GLU A 40 42.88 19.86 -11.37
N ARG A 41 43.16 21.17 -11.22
CA ARG A 41 42.60 22.40 -11.85
C ARG A 41 43.30 22.68 -13.22
N PRO A 42 43.15 23.84 -13.94
CA PRO A 42 42.51 25.14 -13.63
C PRO A 42 41.69 25.82 -14.75
N ASP A 43 40.98 26.89 -14.34
CA ASP A 43 40.72 28.20 -14.94
C ASP A 43 40.44 28.36 -16.46
N GLU A 44 39.30 29.00 -16.78
CA GLU A 44 39.30 30.19 -17.65
C GLU A 44 38.00 31.01 -17.55
N SER A 45 38.15 32.28 -17.92
CA SER A 45 37.44 33.47 -17.46
C SER A 45 36.52 34.10 -18.50
N GLY A 46 35.47 34.82 -18.06
CA GLY A 46 35.01 36.03 -18.77
C GLY A 46 33.50 36.20 -19.01
N PRO A 47 33.03 37.44 -19.21
CA PRO A 47 31.74 37.93 -18.70
C PRO A 47 30.67 38.11 -19.79
N SER A 48 29.40 38.30 -19.40
CA SER A 48 28.57 39.46 -19.78
C SER A 48 27.08 39.26 -19.49
N ALA A 49 26.46 40.35 -19.05
CA ALA A 49 25.06 40.52 -18.73
C ALA A 49 24.11 40.29 -19.92
N SER A 50 22.91 39.75 -19.66
CA SER A 50 21.72 40.09 -20.43
C SER A 50 20.43 39.69 -19.71
N SER A 51 19.65 40.71 -19.37
CA SER A 51 18.17 40.75 -19.38
C SER A 51 17.38 39.66 -18.65
N CYS A 52 16.78 40.05 -17.52
CA CYS A 52 15.51 39.49 -17.04
C CYS A 52 14.40 39.72 -18.08
N PRO A 53 13.68 38.69 -18.54
CA PRO A 53 12.30 38.85 -18.94
C PRO A 53 11.39 38.62 -17.73
N LEU A 54 10.37 39.48 -17.61
CA LEU A 54 9.25 39.35 -16.70
C LEU A 54 8.81 37.88 -16.57
N ARG A 55 8.95 37.34 -15.36
CA ARG A 55 8.27 36.14 -14.93
C ARG A 55 6.79 36.49 -14.81
N THR A 56 6.06 36.49 -15.92
CA THR A 56 4.61 36.35 -15.86
C THR A 56 4.36 35.03 -15.16
N SER A 57 3.88 35.11 -13.93
CA SER A 57 3.33 34.00 -13.18
C SER A 57 2.14 33.44 -13.97
N SER A 58 2.43 32.61 -14.97
CA SER A 58 1.47 31.64 -15.45
C SER A 58 1.24 30.74 -14.25
N THR A 59 0.08 30.96 -13.63
CA THR A 59 -0.45 30.11 -12.58
C THR A 59 -0.68 28.77 -13.27
N THR A 60 0.29 27.86 -13.13
CA THR A 60 0.16 26.50 -13.62
C THR A 60 -1.12 25.94 -13.02
N PRO A 61 -2.05 25.39 -13.83
CA PRO A 61 -3.26 24.81 -13.29
C PRO A 61 -2.84 23.75 -12.27
N ARG A 62 -3.35 23.90 -11.05
CA ARG A 62 -3.19 22.93 -9.96
C ARG A 62 -3.64 21.60 -10.55
N ALA A 63 -2.74 20.62 -10.65
CA ALA A 63 -3.03 19.33 -11.27
C ALA A 63 -4.37 18.78 -10.77
N ASP A 64 -5.32 18.58 -11.70
CA ASP A 64 -6.65 18.07 -11.38
C ASP A 64 -6.51 16.63 -10.86
N LEU A 65 -6.57 16.49 -9.53
CA LEU A 65 -6.63 15.18 -8.89
C LEU A 65 -8.04 14.62 -9.04
N GLN A 66 -8.18 13.53 -9.77
CA GLN A 66 -9.46 12.85 -9.93
C GLN A 66 -9.64 11.84 -8.79
N LEU A 67 -10.74 11.95 -8.06
CA LEU A 67 -11.15 10.93 -7.09
C LEU A 67 -11.52 9.65 -7.84
N ILE A 68 -10.80 8.56 -7.54
CA ILE A 68 -11.04 7.25 -8.16
C ILE A 68 -12.00 6.42 -7.31
N THR A 69 -11.71 6.28 -6.02
CA THR A 69 -12.52 5.50 -5.08
C THR A 69 -12.21 5.87 -3.63
N TYR A 70 -12.92 5.25 -2.69
CA TYR A 70 -12.58 5.26 -1.27
C TYR A 70 -12.11 3.86 -0.87
N ALA A 71 -10.89 3.75 -0.34
CA ALA A 71 -10.40 2.52 0.25
C ALA A 71 -10.93 2.42 1.69
N PHE A 72 -11.68 1.36 1.96
CA PHE A 72 -12.13 1.02 3.30
C PHE A 72 -11.22 -0.06 3.87
N ILE A 73 -10.63 0.20 5.03
CA ILE A 73 -9.72 -0.72 5.72
C ILE A 73 -10.24 -0.91 7.13
N GLU A 74 -10.63 -2.13 7.46
CA GLU A 74 -11.03 -2.53 8.78
C GLU A 74 -10.00 -3.50 9.36
N MET A 75 -9.67 -3.34 10.63
CA MET A 75 -8.69 -4.14 11.34
C MET A 75 -9.25 -4.64 12.67
N ILE A 76 -9.16 -5.95 12.89
CA ILE A 76 -9.40 -6.59 14.18
C ILE A 76 -8.06 -7.07 14.72
N ALA A 77 -7.69 -6.63 15.91
CA ALA A 77 -6.48 -7.04 16.60
C ALA A 77 -6.79 -7.98 17.76
N PHE A 78 -6.11 -9.12 17.78
CA PHE A 78 -6.12 -10.08 18.89
C PHE A 78 -4.79 -9.94 19.65
N LYS A 79 -4.78 -9.03 20.63
CA LYS A 79 -3.57 -8.57 21.31
C LYS A 79 -2.54 -8.05 20.28
N LYS A 80 -1.24 -8.20 20.57
CA LYS A 80 -0.14 -7.94 19.63
C LYS A 80 0.28 -9.21 18.85
N ARG A 81 -0.58 -10.23 18.73
CA ARG A 81 -0.21 -11.54 18.15
C ARG A 81 -0.82 -11.80 16.78
N PHE A 82 -2.05 -11.34 16.56
CA PHE A 82 -2.73 -11.51 15.28
C PHE A 82 -3.50 -10.26 14.89
N PHE A 83 -3.38 -9.89 13.61
CA PHE A 83 -4.14 -8.81 13.00
C PHE A 83 -4.94 -9.36 11.82
N TRP A 84 -6.23 -9.08 11.81
CA TRP A 84 -7.10 -9.38 10.68
C TRP A 84 -7.46 -8.08 9.99
N LEU A 85 -7.12 -7.96 8.72
CA LEU A 85 -7.41 -6.81 7.88
C LEU A 85 -8.44 -7.19 6.83
N HIS A 86 -9.44 -6.34 6.66
CA HIS A 86 -10.36 -6.38 5.55
C HIS A 86 -10.21 -5.11 4.72
N VAL A 87 -9.98 -5.27 3.42
CA VAL A 87 -9.77 -4.19 2.45
C VAL A 87 -10.87 -4.27 1.41
N SER A 88 -11.66 -3.22 1.26
CA SER A 88 -12.73 -3.13 0.25
C SER A 88 -12.85 -1.73 -0.32
N GLU A 89 -13.59 -1.59 -1.42
CA GLU A 89 -14.06 -0.28 -1.88
C GLU A 89 -15.29 0.09 -1.05
N SER A 90 -15.33 1.30 -0.49
CA SER A 90 -16.53 1.78 0.19
C SER A 90 -17.61 2.10 -0.85
N PRO A 91 -18.80 1.46 -0.80
CA PRO A 91 -19.89 1.77 -1.69
C PRO A 91 -20.57 3.05 -1.16
N ASN A 92 -20.01 4.21 -1.53
CA ASN A 92 -20.56 5.53 -1.20
C ASN A 92 -20.42 5.87 0.31
N PRO A 93 -19.94 7.07 0.70
CA PRO A 93 -19.85 7.51 2.11
C PRO A 93 -21.17 7.48 2.91
N THR A 94 -22.29 7.14 2.28
CA THR A 94 -23.66 7.15 2.84
C THR A 94 -24.29 5.77 2.99
N GLY A 95 -23.65 4.67 2.55
CA GLY A 95 -24.27 3.35 2.46
C GLY A 95 -23.57 2.25 3.26
N LEU A 96 -24.15 1.81 4.37
CA LEU A 96 -23.79 0.59 5.10
C LEU A 96 -24.25 -0.65 4.31
N ARG A 97 -23.53 -1.06 3.27
CA ARG A 97 -23.64 -2.44 2.77
C ARG A 97 -22.72 -3.35 3.57
N ALA A 98 -23.19 -4.55 3.89
CA ALA A 98 -22.34 -5.58 4.47
C ALA A 98 -21.13 -5.81 3.57
N CYS A 99 -19.92 -5.63 4.12
CA CYS A 99 -18.68 -5.93 3.44
C CYS A 99 -18.68 -7.41 3.03
N LYS A 100 -18.65 -7.68 1.72
CA LYS A 100 -18.47 -9.04 1.23
C LYS A 100 -17.03 -9.48 1.52
N PHE A 101 -16.83 -10.76 1.79
CA PHE A 101 -15.49 -11.32 1.88
C PHE A 101 -15.00 -11.70 0.48
N GLY A 102 -13.85 -11.17 0.07
CA GLY A 102 -13.15 -11.62 -1.14
C GLY A 102 -11.95 -12.50 -0.78
N ALA A 103 -10.92 -12.52 -1.62
CA ALA A 103 -9.76 -13.39 -1.42
C ALA A 103 -9.03 -13.11 -0.12
N CYS A 104 -8.69 -14.16 0.62
CA CYS A 104 -8.06 -14.08 1.92
C CYS A 104 -6.72 -14.81 1.95
N SER A 105 -5.71 -14.18 2.53
CA SER A 105 -4.39 -14.74 2.74
C SER A 105 -3.91 -14.51 4.16
N LEU A 106 -3.12 -15.45 4.67
CA LEU A 106 -2.44 -15.38 5.95
C LEU A 106 -0.94 -15.33 5.71
N ALA A 107 -0.26 -14.38 6.32
CA ALA A 107 1.17 -14.39 6.47
C ALA A 107 1.57 -14.56 7.94
N VAL A 108 2.55 -15.40 8.21
CA VAL A 108 3.12 -15.60 9.55
C VAL A 108 4.64 -15.47 9.51
N PRO A 109 5.26 -14.84 10.53
CA PRO A 109 6.70 -14.83 10.68
C PRO A 109 7.20 -16.26 10.92
N PHE A 110 8.25 -16.67 10.22
CA PHE A 110 8.92 -17.96 10.44
C PHE A 110 10.43 -17.75 10.45
N SER A 111 11.04 -17.69 11.64
CA SER A 111 12.47 -17.41 11.80
C SER A 111 12.88 -16.14 11.04
N SER A 112 13.79 -16.22 10.06
CA SER A 112 14.21 -15.10 9.22
C SER A 112 13.30 -14.82 8.02
N SER A 113 12.33 -15.69 7.73
CA SER A 113 11.43 -15.58 6.58
C SER A 113 9.99 -15.26 7.00
N VAL A 114 9.11 -15.18 5.99
CA VAL A 114 7.66 -15.05 6.15
C VAL A 114 7.03 -16.16 5.35
N SER A 115 6.23 -17.00 6.01
CA SER A 115 5.40 -18.00 5.33
C SER A 115 4.05 -17.39 4.98
N THR A 116 3.49 -17.74 3.83
CA THR A 116 2.21 -17.19 3.39
C THR A 116 1.36 -18.26 2.75
N THR A 117 0.07 -18.22 3.05
CA THR A 117 -0.89 -19.21 2.60
C THR A 117 -2.18 -18.50 2.20
N HIS A 118 -2.69 -18.84 1.02
CA HIS A 118 -4.03 -18.44 0.60
C HIS A 118 -5.05 -19.31 1.35
N LEU A 119 -6.02 -18.69 2.01
CA LEU A 119 -7.01 -19.39 2.83
C LEU A 119 -8.26 -19.74 2.02
N PHE A 120 -8.83 -18.74 1.34
CA PHE A 120 -10.03 -18.91 0.52
C PHE A 120 -10.15 -17.75 -0.47
N GLY A 121 -10.85 -17.97 -1.57
CA GLY A 121 -11.25 -16.94 -2.51
C GLY A 121 -12.69 -17.15 -2.94
N MET A 122 -13.55 -16.15 -2.73
CA MET A 122 -14.86 -16.11 -3.37
C MET A 122 -14.74 -15.30 -4.67
N GLU A 123 -14.95 -15.95 -5.81
CA GLU A 123 -15.18 -15.23 -7.05
C GLU A 123 -16.61 -14.70 -7.07
N THR A 124 -16.75 -13.39 -7.02
CA THR A 124 -18.04 -12.72 -7.10
C THR A 124 -18.45 -12.59 -8.57
N GLY A 125 -19.14 -13.60 -9.10
CA GLY A 125 -20.16 -13.39 -10.13
C GLY A 125 -19.82 -13.61 -11.62
N ALA A 126 -18.79 -14.36 -12.01
CA ALA A 126 -18.62 -14.79 -13.41
C ALA A 126 -18.62 -16.33 -13.52
N PRO A 127 -19.29 -16.92 -14.54
CA PRO A 127 -19.17 -18.36 -14.80
C PRO A 127 -17.72 -18.68 -15.18
N GLN A 128 -17.09 -19.55 -14.39
CA GLN A 128 -15.73 -20.03 -14.59
C GLN A 128 -15.56 -20.62 -15.99
N VAL A 129 -14.70 -20.01 -16.80
CA VAL A 129 -13.91 -20.77 -17.76
C VAL A 129 -12.73 -21.29 -16.96
N GLU A 130 -12.61 -22.62 -16.89
CA GLU A 130 -11.56 -23.37 -16.19
C GLU A 130 -10.17 -22.86 -16.59
N SER A 131 -9.67 -21.88 -15.83
CA SER A 131 -8.31 -21.39 -15.88
C SER A 131 -7.57 -22.03 -14.71
N SER A 132 -6.59 -22.87 -15.02
CA SER A 132 -5.84 -23.74 -14.12
C SER A 132 -4.87 -23.03 -13.16
N SER A 133 -5.14 -21.76 -12.83
CA SER A 133 -4.42 -21.03 -11.79
C SER A 133 -5.42 -20.48 -10.77
N ASP A 134 -5.50 -21.11 -9.59
CA ASP A 134 -6.37 -20.74 -8.46
C ASP A 134 -6.06 -19.34 -7.84
N GLN A 135 -5.23 -18.53 -8.50
CA GLN A 135 -4.78 -17.24 -8.04
C GLN A 135 -5.51 -16.11 -8.78
N THR A 136 -6.41 -15.44 -8.07
CA THR A 136 -7.03 -14.19 -8.52
C THR A 136 -6.13 -12.98 -8.21
N VAL A 137 -6.31 -11.86 -8.90
CA VAL A 137 -5.61 -10.59 -8.58
C VAL A 137 -5.81 -10.16 -7.13
N GLN A 138 -6.99 -10.45 -6.56
CA GLN A 138 -7.29 -10.20 -5.15
C GLN A 138 -6.44 -11.08 -4.23
N SER A 139 -6.24 -12.36 -4.59
CA SER A 139 -5.40 -13.30 -3.82
C SER A 139 -3.91 -12.90 -3.84
N ILE A 140 -3.42 -12.43 -4.99
CA ILE A 140 -2.05 -11.93 -5.15
C ILE A 140 -1.87 -10.67 -4.28
N PHE A 141 -2.84 -9.76 -4.35
CA PHE A 141 -2.82 -8.55 -3.53
C PHE A 141 -2.84 -8.87 -2.02
N SER A 142 -3.77 -9.71 -1.55
CA SER A 142 -3.89 -10.06 -0.14
C SER A 142 -2.63 -10.77 0.39
N SER A 143 -2.06 -11.67 -0.41
CA SER A 143 -0.82 -12.38 -0.09
C SER A 143 0.36 -11.39 0.03
N ASN A 144 0.54 -10.52 -0.97
CA ASN A 144 1.62 -9.53 -0.96
C ASN A 144 1.47 -8.52 0.18
N LEU A 145 0.26 -8.05 0.45
CA LEU A 145 -0.01 -7.09 1.53
C LEU A 145 0.25 -7.71 2.90
N SER A 146 -0.28 -8.92 3.17
CA SER A 146 -0.06 -9.61 4.44
C SER A 146 1.43 -9.83 4.71
N GLN A 147 2.19 -10.26 3.70
CA GLN A 147 3.63 -10.41 3.81
C GLN A 147 4.37 -9.10 4.10
N LYS A 148 4.04 -8.04 3.36
CA LYS A 148 4.67 -6.72 3.56
C LYS A 148 4.42 -6.21 4.97
N ILE A 149 3.19 -6.37 5.47
CA ILE A 149 2.85 -5.98 6.84
C ILE A 149 3.66 -6.80 7.85
N VAL A 150 3.69 -8.13 7.76
CA VAL A 150 4.51 -8.96 8.68
C VAL A 150 5.98 -8.53 8.70
N ARG A 151 6.57 -8.27 7.52
CA ARG A 151 7.96 -7.79 7.42
C ARG A 151 8.15 -6.44 8.12
N ARG A 152 7.21 -5.51 7.95
CA ARG A 152 7.25 -4.19 8.61
C ARG A 152 6.99 -4.28 10.11
N LEU A 153 6.13 -5.18 10.58
CA LEU A 153 5.93 -5.44 12.01
C LEU A 153 7.21 -5.91 12.69
N ARG A 154 7.94 -6.83 12.05
CA ARG A 154 9.25 -7.26 12.55
C ARG A 154 10.28 -6.12 12.52
N LYS A 155 10.34 -5.37 11.42
CA LYS A 155 11.36 -4.32 11.22
C LYS A 155 11.13 -3.10 12.13
N ASP A 156 9.92 -2.58 12.17
CA ASP A 156 9.62 -1.28 12.77
C ASP A 156 9.15 -1.40 14.22
N PHE A 157 8.48 -2.51 14.57
CA PHE A 157 7.86 -2.71 15.88
C PHE A 157 8.47 -3.88 16.67
N GLN A 158 9.47 -4.56 16.11
CA GLN A 158 10.08 -5.77 16.71
C GLN A 158 9.04 -6.82 17.11
N LEU A 159 7.95 -6.91 16.33
CA LEU A 159 6.79 -7.71 16.66
C LEU A 159 6.67 -8.93 15.75
N GLU A 160 6.54 -10.11 16.37
CA GLU A 160 6.19 -11.35 15.67
C GLU A 160 4.69 -11.62 15.78
N ALA A 161 3.97 -11.19 14.74
CA ALA A 161 2.52 -11.34 14.65
C ALA A 161 2.10 -11.93 13.30
N GLY A 162 1.06 -12.77 13.32
CA GLY A 162 0.38 -13.23 12.11
C GLY A 162 -0.57 -12.17 11.56
N VAL A 163 -0.67 -12.08 10.24
CA VAL A 163 -1.51 -11.10 9.57
C VAL A 163 -2.40 -11.79 8.55
N TYR A 164 -3.71 -11.70 8.77
CA TYR A 164 -4.75 -12.10 7.83
C TYR A 164 -5.14 -10.87 7.02
N VAL A 165 -5.23 -11.00 5.71
CA VAL A 165 -5.75 -9.96 4.82
C VAL A 165 -6.84 -10.57 3.97
N SER A 166 -8.04 -10.02 4.05
CA SER A 166 -9.14 -10.25 3.11
C SER A 166 -9.25 -9.03 2.20
N CYS A 167 -9.15 -9.25 0.90
CA CYS A 167 -9.33 -8.24 -0.15
C CYS A 167 -10.68 -8.49 -0.83
N ALA A 168 -11.55 -7.48 -0.86
CA ALA A 168 -12.88 -7.52 -1.47
C ALA A 168 -13.10 -6.25 -2.32
N ILE A 169 -12.20 -6.03 -3.27
CA ILE A 169 -12.30 -4.94 -4.25
C ILE A 169 -13.15 -5.46 -5.41
N GLU A 170 -14.32 -4.86 -5.61
CA GLU A 170 -15.31 -5.28 -6.60
C GLU A 170 -15.51 -4.21 -7.68
N GLY A 171 -16.03 -4.64 -8.83
CA GLY A 171 -16.44 -3.75 -9.92
C GLY A 171 -15.36 -3.57 -10.99
N GLU A 172 -15.65 -2.69 -11.94
CA GLU A 172 -14.88 -2.50 -13.18
C GLU A 172 -13.43 -2.03 -12.92
N ARG A 173 -13.18 -1.43 -11.76
CA ARG A 173 -11.87 -0.89 -11.37
C ARG A 173 -10.96 -1.89 -10.66
N CYS A 174 -11.44 -3.11 -10.39
CA CYS A 174 -10.66 -4.12 -9.66
C CYS A 174 -9.27 -4.34 -10.28
N MET A 175 -9.19 -4.50 -11.61
CA MET A 175 -7.92 -4.68 -12.33
C MET A 175 -7.05 -3.42 -12.32
N GLU A 176 -7.64 -2.22 -12.34
CA GLU A 176 -6.89 -0.97 -12.30
C GLU A 176 -6.23 -0.73 -10.93
N LEU A 177 -6.94 -1.08 -9.86
CA LEU A 177 -6.51 -0.90 -8.48
C LEU A 177 -5.59 -2.02 -7.98
N LEU A 178 -5.75 -3.25 -8.50
CA LEU A 178 -5.01 -4.41 -8.03
C LEU A 178 -3.94 -4.91 -9.03
N GLY A 179 -4.00 -4.45 -10.28
CA GLY A 179 -3.13 -4.92 -11.36
C GLY A 179 -3.70 -6.12 -12.10
N THR A 180 -2.83 -6.79 -12.87
CA THR A 180 -3.18 -8.01 -13.59
C THR A 180 -2.68 -9.28 -12.87
N ASP A 181 -3.27 -10.41 -13.22
CA ASP A 181 -2.86 -11.75 -12.81
C ASP A 181 -1.41 -12.08 -13.20
N THR A 182 -0.95 -11.53 -14.32
CA THR A 182 0.43 -11.61 -14.83
C THR A 182 1.42 -10.67 -14.12
N GLY A 183 0.98 -9.91 -13.11
CA GLY A 183 1.84 -8.99 -12.36
C GLY A 183 2.13 -7.67 -13.08
N GLY A 184 1.42 -7.38 -14.17
CA GLY A 184 1.45 -6.08 -14.82
C GLY A 184 0.86 -5.01 -13.89
N GLY A 185 1.72 -4.15 -13.35
CA GLY A 185 1.31 -3.09 -12.43
C GLY A 185 0.93 -1.82 -13.18
N PHE A 186 -0.34 -1.45 -13.13
CA PHE A 186 -0.72 -0.07 -13.43
C PHE A 186 -0.13 0.86 -12.37
N ARG A 187 0.20 2.10 -12.76
CA ARG A 187 0.64 3.12 -11.80
C ARG A 187 -0.38 3.30 -10.66
N SER A 188 -1.68 3.26 -10.98
CA SER A 188 -2.78 3.27 -10.01
C SER A 188 -2.69 2.13 -9.00
N ALA A 189 -2.40 0.90 -9.45
CA ALA A 189 -2.30 -0.27 -8.57
C ALA A 189 -1.16 -0.16 -7.55
N ILE A 190 0.01 0.35 -7.98
CA ILE A 190 1.14 0.58 -7.08
C ILE A 190 0.80 1.64 -6.04
N LEU A 191 0.20 2.76 -6.48
CA LEU A 191 -0.19 3.86 -5.58
C LEU A 191 -1.26 3.41 -4.59
N PHE A 192 -2.27 2.66 -5.07
CA PHE A 192 -3.33 2.12 -4.23
C PHE A 192 -2.78 1.13 -3.20
N GLY A 193 -1.94 0.18 -3.62
CA GLY A 193 -1.31 -0.78 -2.70
C GLY A 193 -0.45 -0.10 -1.63
N ASN A 194 0.28 0.97 -1.99
CA ASN A 194 1.05 1.75 -1.02
C ASN A 194 0.16 2.53 -0.04
N LEU A 195 -0.95 3.10 -0.52
CA LEU A 195 -1.94 3.75 0.33
C LEU A 195 -2.50 2.75 1.36
N VAL A 196 -2.95 1.58 0.91
CA VAL A 196 -3.52 0.54 1.79
C VAL A 196 -2.49 0.05 2.80
N LEU A 197 -1.25 -0.20 2.38
CA LEU A 197 -0.17 -0.61 3.28
C LEU A 197 0.09 0.45 4.37
N ARG A 198 0.20 1.72 3.98
CA ARG A 198 0.46 2.84 4.91
C ARG A 198 -0.63 2.94 5.96
N GLU A 199 -1.89 2.97 5.53
CA GLU A 199 -3.01 3.12 6.46
C GLU A 199 -3.19 1.87 7.34
N SER A 200 -2.94 0.67 6.82
CA SER A 200 -2.96 -0.56 7.62
C SER A 200 -1.93 -0.53 8.73
N LEU A 201 -0.70 -0.12 8.43
CA LEU A 201 0.37 0.02 9.44
C LEU A 201 0.03 1.09 10.49
N ARG A 202 -0.59 2.19 10.09
CA ARG A 202 -1.06 3.23 11.02
C ARG A 202 -2.09 2.69 12.02
N LEU A 203 -3.08 1.92 11.54
CA LEU A 203 -4.06 1.28 12.42
C LEU A 203 -3.40 0.32 13.42
N ILE A 204 -2.43 -0.48 12.96
CA ILE A 204 -1.70 -1.42 13.82
C ILE A 204 -0.87 -0.67 14.86
N GLU A 205 -0.13 0.35 14.44
CA GLU A 205 0.69 1.19 15.32
C GLU A 205 -0.14 1.76 16.47
N ASP A 206 -1.32 2.31 16.18
CA ASP A 206 -2.20 2.87 17.20
C ASP A 206 -2.67 1.80 18.21
N VAL A 207 -2.80 0.53 17.79
CA VAL A 207 -3.14 -0.58 18.71
C VAL A 207 -1.92 -1.00 19.52
N VAL A 208 -0.75 -1.09 18.90
CA VAL A 208 0.50 -1.47 19.56
C VAL A 208 0.83 -0.47 20.67
N LYS A 209 0.74 0.84 20.40
CA LYS A 209 0.98 1.92 21.37
C LYS A 209 -0.06 1.95 22.49
N ALA A 210 -1.34 1.79 22.18
CA ALA A 210 -2.40 1.78 23.19
C ALA A 210 -2.22 0.65 24.21
N ALA A 211 -1.67 -0.49 23.78
CA ALA A 211 -1.39 -1.62 24.66
C ALA A 211 -0.18 -1.40 25.59
N GLU A 212 0.71 -0.45 25.31
CA GLU A 212 1.89 -0.15 26.15
C GLU A 212 1.56 0.79 27.32
N GLY A 213 0.53 1.64 27.16
CA GLY A 213 0.07 2.51 28.23
C GLY A 213 -0.92 1.87 29.20
N SER A 214 -1.19 0.57 29.08
CA SER A 214 -2.16 -0.17 29.89
C SER A 214 -1.52 -1.21 30.84
N GLU A 215 -0.19 -1.25 30.92
CA GLU A 215 0.59 -2.05 31.87
C GLU A 215 1.06 -1.18 33.05
#